data_AF-A0A3R6R358-F1
#
_entry.id   AF-A0A3R6R358-F1
#
_cell.length_a   1.000
_cell.length_b   1.000
_cell.length_c   1.000
_cell.angle_alpha   90.00
_cell.angle_beta   90.00
_cell.angle_gamma   90.00
#
_symmetry.space_group_name_H-M   'P 1'
#
loop_
_entity.id
_entity.type
_entity.pdbx_description
1 polymer ?
#
loop_
_entity_poly.entity_id
_entity_poly.type
_entity_poly.pdbx_seq_one_letter_code
_entity_poly.pdbx_strand_id
1 'polypeptide(L)'
;MNQEMAGNLQDLRDIRRQMDSYYGIGQEYFRQKQLYQRYEKSKEKWAPKNKLKYILISIIAGCFFGAIGRPIGIAVAIGLFFFYGPISNSKKKLCDQKQEELNAILERYREAYGPVAEKCERLLLNKDEYNTPMSVDYLIHMIETGRVDSMKELYDKLDEQLHRWTMEKLQKDQLDVQIEQSRQLREISKWQKVHVAVDAAHFISSFR
;
A
#
# COMPACT_ATOMS: atom_id res chain seq x y z
N MET A 1 2.70 41.66 -11.56
CA MET A 1 3.38 40.45 -11.06
C MET A 1 4.87 40.75 -10.97
N ASN A 2 5.45 40.62 -9.78
CA ASN A 2 6.89 40.87 -9.55
C ASN A 2 7.75 39.85 -10.31
N GLN A 3 8.96 40.22 -10.74
CA GLN A 3 9.89 39.33 -11.46
C GLN A 3 10.17 38.03 -10.68
N GLU A 4 10.22 38.11 -9.36
CA GLU A 4 10.37 36.97 -8.45
C GLU A 4 9.19 35.98 -8.55
N MET A 5 7.95 36.47 -8.53
CA MET A 5 6.74 35.63 -8.68
C MET A 5 6.64 34.97 -10.05
N ALA A 6 7.14 35.64 -11.10
CA ALA A 6 7.22 35.07 -12.44
C ALA A 6 8.22 33.89 -12.50
N GLY A 7 9.36 34.01 -11.83
CA GLY A 7 10.34 32.94 -11.69
C GLY A 7 9.77 31.75 -10.90
N ASN A 8 9.12 32.02 -9.78
CA ASN A 8 8.51 30.98 -8.94
C ASN A 8 7.37 30.24 -9.66
N LEU A 9 6.57 30.93 -10.48
CA LEU A 9 5.55 30.31 -11.32
C LEU A 9 6.16 29.36 -12.35
N GLN A 10 7.27 29.74 -12.98
CA GLN A 10 7.96 28.89 -13.94
C GLN A 10 8.50 27.62 -13.26
N ASP A 11 9.02 27.76 -12.05
CA ASP A 11 9.51 26.64 -11.26
C ASP A 11 8.39 25.66 -10.87
N LEU A 12 7.24 26.18 -10.44
CA LEU A 12 6.07 25.37 -10.11
C LEU A 12 5.54 24.60 -11.33
N ARG A 13 5.51 25.24 -12.51
CA ARG A 13 5.13 24.57 -13.76
C ARG A 13 6.11 23.47 -14.16
N ASP A 14 7.40 23.73 -14.01
CA ASP A 14 8.44 22.75 -14.27
C ASP A 14 8.34 21.56 -13.30
N ILE A 15 8.12 21.82 -12.01
CA ILE A 15 7.85 20.79 -11.01
C ILE A 15 6.65 19.97 -11.46
N ARG A 16 5.52 20.62 -11.77
CA ARG A 16 4.27 19.93 -12.16
C ARG A 16 4.45 19.02 -13.37
N ARG A 17 5.19 19.47 -14.39
CA ARG A 17 5.52 18.68 -15.58
C ARG A 17 6.38 17.46 -15.25
N GLN A 18 7.29 17.58 -14.28
CA GLN A 18 8.17 16.49 -13.85
C GLN A 18 7.49 15.55 -12.83
N MET A 19 6.41 15.99 -12.16
CA MET A 19 5.64 15.18 -11.20
C MET A 19 5.15 13.87 -11.79
N ASP A 20 4.54 13.90 -12.96
CA ASP A 20 3.96 12.68 -13.55
C ASP A 20 5.04 11.63 -13.83
N SER A 21 6.26 12.05 -14.15
CA SER A 21 7.41 11.18 -14.40
C SER A 21 7.92 10.52 -13.13
N TYR A 22 8.30 11.29 -12.11
CA TYR A 22 8.87 10.71 -10.87
C TYR A 22 7.80 9.98 -10.04
N TYR A 23 6.54 10.42 -10.08
CA TYR A 23 5.45 9.78 -9.35
C TYR A 23 5.16 8.40 -9.92
N GLY A 24 5.21 8.23 -11.26
CA GLY A 24 5.11 6.93 -11.91
C GLY A 24 6.20 5.95 -11.46
N ILE A 25 7.46 6.42 -11.42
CA ILE A 25 8.59 5.61 -10.95
C ILE A 25 8.44 5.27 -9.45
N GLY A 26 7.99 6.24 -8.63
CA GLY A 26 7.73 6.04 -7.22
C GLY A 26 6.63 4.99 -6.97
N GLN A 27 5.54 5.03 -7.73
CA GLN A 27 4.47 4.05 -7.65
C GLN A 27 4.94 2.66 -8.05
N GLU A 28 5.77 2.55 -9.10
CA GLU A 28 6.41 1.30 -9.50
C GLU A 28 7.30 0.74 -8.37
N TYR A 29 8.12 1.59 -7.75
CA TYR A 29 8.93 1.24 -6.58
C TYR A 29 8.07 0.69 -5.44
N PHE A 30 6.97 1.37 -5.07
CA PHE A 30 6.08 0.91 -4.01
C PHE A 30 5.45 -0.45 -4.33
N ARG A 31 5.00 -0.65 -5.57
CA ARG A 31 4.45 -1.94 -6.03
C ARG A 31 5.48 -3.05 -5.94
N GLN A 32 6.71 -2.81 -6.41
CA GLN A 32 7.80 -3.78 -6.35
C GLN A 32 8.25 -4.04 -4.91
N LYS A 33 8.26 -3.04 -4.03
CA LYS A 33 8.57 -3.18 -2.60
C LYS A 33 7.56 -4.08 -1.88
N GLN A 34 6.27 -3.95 -2.18
CA GLN A 34 5.24 -4.86 -1.64
C GLN A 34 5.45 -6.30 -2.09
N LEU A 35 5.88 -6.51 -3.34
CA LEU A 35 6.24 -7.84 -3.83
C LEU A 35 7.52 -8.35 -3.16
N TYR A 36 8.53 -7.50 -3.00
CA TYR A 36 9.79 -7.81 -2.31
C TYR A 36 9.56 -8.34 -0.89
N GLN A 37 8.65 -7.74 -0.12
CA GLN A 37 8.28 -8.23 1.21
C GLN A 37 7.79 -9.69 1.21
N ARG A 38 7.17 -10.16 0.12
CA ARG A 38 6.76 -11.56 -0.02
C ARG A 38 7.97 -12.47 -0.24
N TYR A 39 8.96 -12.02 -1.00
CA TYR A 39 10.22 -12.74 -1.21
C TYR A 39 11.05 -12.81 0.07
N GLU A 40 11.09 -11.72 0.84
CA GLU A 40 11.76 -11.67 2.15
C GLU A 40 11.12 -12.68 3.12
N LYS A 41 9.79 -12.68 3.25
CA LYS A 41 9.05 -13.70 4.03
C LYS A 41 9.33 -15.12 3.53
N SER A 42 9.49 -15.33 2.22
CA SER A 42 9.85 -16.63 1.66
C SER A 42 11.28 -17.03 2.02
N LYS A 43 12.24 -16.10 1.99
CA LYS A 43 13.63 -16.30 2.41
C LYS A 43 13.71 -16.67 3.88
N GLU A 44 12.95 -15.98 4.74
CA GLU A 44 12.86 -16.30 6.16
C GLU A 44 12.22 -17.66 6.43
N LYS A 45 11.14 -18.00 5.72
CA LYS A 45 10.50 -19.32 5.82
C LYS A 45 11.48 -20.43 5.50
N TRP A 46 12.21 -20.33 4.39
CA TRP A 46 13.15 -21.35 3.95
C TRP A 46 14.55 -21.22 4.55
N ALA A 47 14.73 -20.37 5.56
CA ALA A 47 16.01 -20.19 6.23
C ALA A 47 16.54 -21.52 6.79
N PRO A 48 17.87 -21.73 6.83
CA PRO A 48 18.48 -23.00 7.26
C PRO A 48 18.05 -23.40 8.68
N LYS A 49 17.80 -22.42 9.57
CA LYS A 49 17.27 -22.62 10.92
C LYS A 49 15.93 -23.39 10.96
N ASN A 50 15.12 -23.28 9.91
CA ASN A 50 13.81 -23.94 9.86
C ASN A 50 13.86 -25.35 9.24
N LYS A 51 15.02 -25.81 8.74
CA LYS A 51 15.17 -27.12 8.08
C LYS A 51 14.65 -28.26 8.96
N LEU A 52 15.12 -28.32 10.21
CA LEU A 52 14.74 -29.36 11.16
C LEU A 52 13.23 -29.31 11.47
N LYS A 53 12.67 -28.11 11.62
CA LYS A 53 11.24 -27.89 11.88
C LYS A 53 10.37 -28.47 10.77
N TYR A 54 10.69 -28.23 9.50
CA TYR A 54 9.90 -28.76 8.38
C TYR A 54 10.00 -30.28 8.24
N ILE A 55 11.18 -30.86 8.50
CA ILE A 55 11.37 -32.30 8.52
C ILE A 55 10.50 -32.94 9.61
N LEU A 56 10.53 -32.41 10.83
CA LEU A 56 9.69 -32.87 11.94
C LEU A 56 8.18 -32.76 11.63
N ILE A 57 7.75 -31.63 11.06
CA ILE A 57 6.34 -31.43 10.67
C ILE A 57 5.91 -32.48 9.64
N SER A 58 6.74 -32.79 8.63
CA SER A 58 6.41 -33.81 7.63
C SER A 58 6.23 -35.21 8.22
N ILE A 59 7.05 -35.58 9.21
CA ILE A 59 6.93 -36.88 9.91
C ILE A 59 5.67 -36.91 10.77
N ILE A 60 5.42 -35.85 11.55
CA ILE A 60 4.23 -35.74 12.42
C ILE A 60 2.95 -35.78 11.59
N ALA A 61 2.88 -35.01 10.50
CA ALA A 61 1.73 -35.02 9.58
C ALA A 61 1.51 -36.41 8.96
N GLY A 62 2.57 -37.10 8.56
CA GLY A 62 2.48 -38.48 8.07
C GLY A 62 1.87 -39.45 9.10
N CYS A 63 2.23 -39.29 10.38
CA CYS A 63 1.64 -40.09 11.46
C CYS A 63 0.14 -39.83 11.67
N PHE A 64 -0.33 -38.59 11.47
CA PHE A 64 -1.76 -38.24 11.58
C PHE A 64 -2.62 -38.93 10.51
N PHE A 65 -2.10 -39.18 9.30
CA PHE A 65 -2.82 -39.84 8.21
C PHE A 65 -2.76 -41.39 8.27
N GLY A 66 -2.36 -41.98 9.40
CA GLY A 66 -2.41 -43.42 9.64
C GLY A 66 -1.42 -44.23 8.80
N ALA A 67 -1.73 -45.49 8.52
CA ALA A 67 -0.82 -46.45 7.87
C ALA A 67 -0.36 -46.01 6.46
N ILE A 68 -1.23 -45.30 5.73
CA ILE A 68 -0.94 -44.79 4.38
C ILE A 68 -0.15 -43.47 4.45
N GLY A 69 -0.39 -42.66 5.47
CA GLY A 69 0.29 -41.38 5.67
C GLY A 69 1.76 -41.47 6.06
N ARG A 70 2.14 -42.49 6.84
CA ARG A 70 3.51 -42.68 7.34
C ARG A 70 4.57 -42.77 6.22
N PRO A 71 4.43 -43.62 5.18
CA PRO A 71 5.42 -43.68 4.10
C PRO A 71 5.49 -42.35 3.33
N ILE A 72 4.38 -41.63 3.17
CA ILE A 72 4.33 -40.32 2.51
C ILE A 72 5.10 -39.27 3.33
N GLY A 73 4.86 -39.20 4.64
CA GLY A 73 5.56 -38.27 5.53
C GLY A 73 7.08 -38.50 5.55
N ILE A 74 7.52 -39.78 5.55
CA ILE A 74 8.94 -40.15 5.48
C ILE A 74 9.54 -39.77 4.12
N ALA A 75 8.84 -40.05 3.01
CA ALA A 75 9.31 -39.67 1.68
C ALA A 75 9.48 -38.15 1.53
N VAL A 76 8.53 -37.36 2.05
CA VAL A 76 8.62 -35.89 2.08
C VAL A 76 9.77 -35.42 2.97
N ALA A 77 9.98 -36.04 4.14
CA ALA A 77 11.10 -35.73 5.03
C ALA A 77 12.47 -35.97 4.36
N ILE A 78 12.62 -37.09 3.65
CA ILE A 78 13.82 -37.42 2.88
C ILE A 78 14.03 -36.40 1.75
N GLY A 79 12.96 -36.07 1.01
CA GLY A 79 13.01 -35.04 -0.02
C GLY A 79 13.46 -33.68 0.52
N LEU A 80 12.91 -33.25 1.66
CA LEU A 80 13.34 -32.04 2.34
C LEU A 80 14.80 -32.14 2.82
N PHE A 81 15.25 -33.30 3.32
CA PHE A 81 16.63 -33.43 3.79
C PHE A 81 17.66 -33.13 2.68
N PHE A 82 17.45 -33.66 1.47
CA PHE A 82 18.33 -33.48 0.32
C PHE A 82 18.12 -32.13 -0.42
N PHE A 83 16.87 -31.75 -0.69
CA PHE A 83 16.57 -30.59 -1.55
C PHE A 83 16.41 -29.26 -0.80
N TYR A 84 16.37 -29.24 0.53
CA TYR A 84 16.18 -27.98 1.28
C TYR A 84 17.33 -26.98 1.09
N GLY A 85 18.57 -27.46 1.02
CA GLY A 85 19.75 -26.62 0.75
C GLY A 85 19.66 -25.86 -0.58
N PRO A 86 19.47 -26.54 -1.72
CA PRO A 86 19.32 -25.88 -3.01
C PRO A 86 18.06 -24.99 -3.09
N ILE A 87 16.94 -25.37 -2.45
CA ILE A 87 15.74 -24.53 -2.37
C ILE A 87 16.03 -23.23 -1.61
N SER A 88 16.63 -23.32 -0.42
CA SER A 88 17.02 -22.16 0.40
C SER A 88 17.95 -21.21 -0.37
N ASN A 89 18.99 -21.75 -1.01
CA ASN A 89 19.94 -20.97 -1.80
C ASN A 89 19.27 -20.29 -3.01
N SER A 90 18.34 -20.98 -3.68
CA SER A 90 17.59 -20.39 -4.80
C SER A 90 16.69 -19.25 -4.34
N LYS A 91 16.02 -19.39 -3.19
CA LYS A 91 15.21 -18.31 -2.59
C LYS A 91 16.06 -17.13 -2.14
N LYS A 92 17.26 -17.38 -1.60
CA LYS A 92 18.23 -16.33 -1.27
C LYS A 92 18.65 -15.55 -2.51
N LYS A 93 19.14 -16.24 -3.56
CA LYS A 93 19.53 -15.63 -4.84
C LYS A 93 18.41 -14.79 -5.45
N LEU A 94 17.18 -15.32 -5.47
CA LEU A 94 16.02 -14.60 -6.00
C LEU A 94 15.70 -13.34 -5.20
N CYS A 95 15.80 -13.41 -3.87
CA CYS A 95 15.60 -12.24 -3.01
C CYS A 95 16.67 -11.18 -3.27
N ASP A 96 17.94 -11.59 -3.37
CA ASP A 96 19.06 -10.69 -3.58
C ASP A 96 18.95 -10.03 -4.98
N GLN A 97 18.57 -10.77 -6.03
CA GLN A 97 18.25 -10.21 -7.37
C GLN A 97 17.11 -9.19 -7.33
N LYS A 98 16.02 -9.49 -6.62
CA LYS A 98 14.89 -8.55 -6.48
C LYS A 98 15.24 -7.31 -5.66
N GLN A 99 16.21 -7.43 -4.75
CA GLN A 99 16.74 -6.29 -4.03
C GLN A 99 17.55 -5.38 -4.96
N GLU A 100 18.39 -5.94 -5.83
CA GLU A 100 19.12 -5.19 -6.85
C GLU A 100 18.19 -4.47 -7.83
N GLU A 101 17.16 -5.15 -8.34
CA GLU A 101 16.12 -4.52 -9.17
C GLU A 101 15.44 -3.35 -8.45
N LEU A 102 15.10 -3.52 -7.17
CA LEU A 102 14.46 -2.49 -6.37
C LEU A 102 15.39 -1.29 -6.14
N ASN A 103 16.67 -1.53 -5.90
CA ASN A 103 17.69 -0.50 -5.76
C ASN A 103 17.87 0.28 -7.07
N ALA A 104 17.87 -0.39 -8.23
CA ALA A 104 17.97 0.26 -9.53
C ALA A 104 16.75 1.14 -9.85
N ILE A 105 15.55 0.76 -9.38
CA ILE A 105 14.36 1.62 -9.48
C ILE A 105 14.49 2.83 -8.55
N LEU A 106 15.01 2.62 -7.33
CA LEU A 106 15.24 3.68 -6.36
C LEU A 106 16.27 4.71 -6.85
N GLU A 107 17.34 4.26 -7.51
CA GLU A 107 18.33 5.15 -8.13
C GLU A 107 17.70 5.98 -9.24
N ARG A 108 16.95 5.36 -10.15
CA ARG A 108 16.20 6.08 -11.20
C ARG A 108 15.21 7.09 -10.62
N TYR A 109 14.53 6.74 -9.53
CA TYR A 109 13.67 7.67 -8.82
C TYR A 109 14.46 8.86 -8.27
N ARG A 110 15.62 8.61 -7.67
CA ARG A 110 16.48 9.64 -7.09
C ARG A 110 17.03 10.60 -8.15
N GLU A 111 17.45 10.07 -9.29
CA GLU A 111 17.90 10.86 -10.44
C GLU A 111 16.79 11.74 -11.00
N ALA A 112 15.59 11.18 -11.18
CA ALA A 112 14.43 11.94 -11.67
C ALA A 112 13.95 12.99 -10.66
N TYR A 113 14.06 12.72 -9.36
CA TYR A 113 13.62 13.61 -8.29
C TYR A 113 14.65 14.70 -7.94
N GLY A 114 15.95 14.48 -8.19
CA GLY A 114 17.03 15.43 -7.92
C GLY A 114 16.75 16.87 -8.37
N PRO A 115 16.43 17.13 -9.66
CA PRO A 115 16.16 18.49 -10.13
C PRO A 115 14.86 19.09 -9.58
N VAL A 116 13.89 18.26 -9.20
CA VAL A 116 12.66 18.70 -8.53
C VAL A 116 12.96 19.13 -7.09
N ALA A 117 13.79 18.35 -6.38
CA ALA A 117 14.17 18.63 -5.00
C ALA A 117 14.84 20.00 -4.86
N GLU A 118 15.75 20.34 -5.77
CA GLU A 118 16.43 21.65 -5.80
C GLU A 118 15.44 22.81 -5.99
N LYS A 119 14.46 22.64 -6.90
CA LYS A 119 13.41 23.65 -7.12
C LYS A 119 12.47 23.77 -5.92
N CYS A 120 12.10 22.66 -5.29
CA CYS A 120 11.29 22.67 -4.08
C CYS A 120 12.02 23.33 -2.90
N GLU A 121 13.32 23.06 -2.74
CA GLU A 121 14.15 23.69 -1.70
C GLU A 121 14.25 25.20 -1.92
N ARG A 122 14.47 25.66 -3.17
CA ARG A 122 14.47 27.09 -3.51
C ARG A 122 13.14 27.76 -3.17
N LEU A 123 12.03 27.05 -3.40
CA LEU A 123 10.71 27.56 -3.08
C LEU A 123 10.40 27.49 -1.57
N LEU A 124 11.22 26.85 -0.73
CA LEU A 124 10.89 26.54 0.67
C LEU A 124 9.63 25.66 0.82
N LEU A 125 9.33 24.87 -0.21
CA LEU A 125 8.23 23.91 -0.20
C LEU A 125 8.66 22.69 0.62
N ASN A 126 7.89 22.33 1.64
CA ASN A 126 8.17 21.17 2.46
C ASN A 126 7.67 19.87 1.80
N LYS A 127 8.47 18.80 1.82
CA LYS A 127 8.28 17.59 0.97
C LYS A 127 6.91 16.92 1.11
N ASP A 128 6.30 17.04 2.28
CA ASP A 128 5.03 16.40 2.59
C ASP A 128 3.81 17.21 2.09
N GLU A 129 3.96 18.53 1.90
CA GLU A 129 2.87 19.45 1.54
C GLU A 129 2.61 19.51 0.02
N TYR A 130 3.64 19.28 -0.82
CA TYR A 130 3.53 19.27 -2.30
C TYR A 130 3.60 17.87 -2.92
N ASN A 131 3.63 16.81 -2.11
CA ASN A 131 3.71 15.44 -2.61
C ASN A 131 2.46 15.01 -3.42
N THR A 132 1.45 15.88 -3.49
CA THR A 132 0.21 15.68 -4.23
C THR A 132 0.18 16.65 -5.42
N PRO A 133 -0.01 16.15 -6.66
CA PRO A 133 -0.15 16.99 -7.85
C PRO A 133 -1.13 18.16 -7.70
N MET A 134 -2.20 17.93 -6.93
CA MET A 134 -3.27 18.88 -6.65
C MET A 134 -2.81 20.13 -5.88
N SER A 135 -1.80 20.03 -5.01
CA SER A 135 -1.30 21.20 -4.29
C SER A 135 -0.43 22.08 -5.18
N VAL A 136 0.39 21.50 -6.05
CA VAL A 136 1.15 22.27 -7.06
C VAL A 136 0.22 22.94 -8.07
N ASP A 137 -0.84 22.26 -8.51
CA ASP A 137 -1.86 22.86 -9.39
C ASP A 137 -2.58 24.04 -8.72
N TYR A 138 -2.90 23.92 -7.43
CA TYR A 138 -3.49 25.02 -6.65
C TYR A 138 -2.53 26.21 -6.53
N LEU A 139 -1.24 25.97 -6.27
CA LEU A 139 -0.22 27.02 -6.20
C LEU A 139 -0.11 27.78 -7.53
N ILE A 140 -0.05 27.06 -8.65
CA ILE A 140 -0.02 27.65 -10.00
C ILE A 140 -1.26 28.51 -10.23
N HIS A 141 -2.45 27.99 -9.92
CA HIS A 141 -3.71 28.69 -10.11
C HIS A 141 -3.82 29.97 -9.29
N MET A 142 -3.36 29.96 -8.04
CA MET A 142 -3.41 31.12 -7.15
C MET A 142 -2.50 32.25 -7.61
N ILE A 143 -1.32 31.92 -8.16
CA ILE A 143 -0.42 32.92 -8.78
C ILE A 143 -1.02 33.43 -10.10
N GLU A 144 -1.53 32.56 -10.97
CA GLU A 144 -2.10 32.94 -12.27
C GLU A 144 -3.34 33.84 -12.15
N THR A 145 -4.16 33.60 -11.13
CA THR A 145 -5.36 34.42 -10.86
C THR A 145 -5.05 35.75 -10.18
N GLY A 146 -3.78 36.01 -9.81
CA GLY A 146 -3.38 37.23 -9.11
C GLY A 146 -4.01 37.38 -7.73
N ARG A 147 -4.45 36.28 -7.10
CA ARG A 147 -5.09 36.27 -5.77
C ARG A 147 -4.09 36.36 -4.62
N VAL A 148 -2.81 36.43 -4.94
CA VAL A 148 -1.71 36.39 -3.98
C VAL A 148 -0.58 37.27 -4.49
N ASP A 149 -0.05 38.12 -3.62
CA ASP A 149 1.01 39.06 -3.98
C ASP A 149 2.41 38.58 -3.56
N SER A 150 2.48 37.56 -2.68
CA SER A 150 3.74 37.01 -2.16
C SER A 150 3.70 35.49 -1.99
N MET A 151 4.87 34.85 -2.01
CA MET A 151 5.00 33.41 -1.73
C MET A 151 4.58 33.03 -0.31
N LYS A 152 4.75 33.93 0.66
CA LYS A 152 4.32 33.69 2.04
C LYS A 152 2.81 33.52 2.13
N GLU A 153 2.07 34.47 1.57
CA GLU A 153 0.61 34.40 1.53
C GLU A 153 0.13 33.19 0.71
N LEU A 154 0.90 32.79 -0.31
CA LEU A 154 0.61 31.59 -1.10
C LEU A 154 0.68 30.33 -0.25
N TYR A 155 1.67 30.22 0.63
CA TYR A 155 1.81 29.10 1.56
C TYR A 155 0.77 29.10 2.66
N ASP A 156 0.47 30.25 3.25
CA ASP A 156 -0.60 30.38 4.25
C ASP A 156 -1.94 29.88 3.66
N LYS A 157 -2.25 30.29 2.42
CA LYS A 157 -3.46 29.81 1.72
C LYS A 157 -3.38 28.34 1.33
N LEU A 158 -2.20 27.80 1.03
CA LEU A 158 -2.03 26.38 0.73
C LEU A 158 -2.30 25.54 1.97
N ASP A 159 -1.75 25.91 3.12
CA ASP A 159 -1.92 25.18 4.38
C ASP A 159 -3.41 25.11 4.78
N GLU A 160 -4.12 26.24 4.67
CA GLU A 160 -5.57 26.27 4.85
C GLU A 160 -6.33 25.34 3.90
N GLN A 161 -5.90 25.22 2.63
CA GLN A 161 -6.53 24.30 1.68
C GLN A 161 -6.19 22.84 1.98
N LEU A 162 -4.95 22.53 2.36
CA LEU A 162 -4.55 21.19 2.77
C LEU A 162 -5.38 20.72 3.96
N HIS A 163 -5.61 21.60 4.94
CA HIS A 163 -6.51 21.33 6.05
C HIS A 163 -7.96 21.09 5.61
N ARG A 164 -8.49 21.91 4.69
CA ARG A 164 -9.84 21.71 4.12
C ARG A 164 -9.98 20.36 3.43
N TRP A 165 -9.06 20.03 2.52
CA TRP A 165 -9.09 18.75 1.81
C TRP A 165 -8.94 17.56 2.76
N THR A 166 -8.14 17.70 3.81
CA THR A 166 -8.00 16.65 4.82
C THR A 166 -9.32 16.43 5.57
N MET A 167 -10.01 17.50 5.95
CA MET A 167 -11.31 17.40 6.63
C MET A 167 -12.40 16.84 5.71
N GLU A 168 -12.46 17.27 4.45
CA GLU A 168 -13.39 16.73 3.45
C GLU A 168 -13.19 15.22 3.27
N LYS A 169 -11.93 14.78 3.19
CA LYS A 169 -11.61 13.34 3.10
C LYS A 169 -12.07 12.58 4.34
N LEU A 170 -11.78 13.08 5.54
CA LEU A 170 -12.21 12.44 6.78
C LEU A 170 -13.73 12.34 6.90
N GLN A 171 -14.45 13.40 6.51
CA GLN A 171 -15.91 13.40 6.49
C GLN A 171 -16.46 12.37 5.50
N LYS A 172 -15.86 12.26 4.32
CA LYS A 172 -16.24 11.26 3.33
C LYS A 172 -16.00 9.84 3.83
N ASP A 173 -14.85 9.56 4.41
CA ASP A 173 -14.52 8.25 4.97
C ASP A 173 -15.51 7.87 6.10
N GLN A 174 -15.88 8.82 6.97
CA GLN A 174 -16.91 8.60 7.99
C GLN A 174 -18.29 8.31 7.39
N LEU A 175 -18.68 9.06 6.35
CA LEU A 175 -19.95 8.86 5.66
C LEU A 175 -20.03 7.46 5.00
N ASP A 176 -18.95 7.03 4.34
CA ASP A 176 -18.88 5.72 3.71
C ASP A 176 -19.02 4.58 4.74
N VAL A 177 -18.37 4.71 5.91
CA VAL A 177 -18.54 3.77 7.03
C VAL A 177 -20.00 3.75 7.52
N GLN A 178 -20.65 4.90 7.65
CA GLN A 178 -22.05 4.97 8.08
C GLN A 178 -23.02 4.34 7.05
N ILE A 179 -22.79 4.57 5.76
CA ILE A 179 -23.57 3.95 4.69
C ILE A 179 -23.43 2.42 4.76
N GLU A 180 -22.23 1.92 4.98
CA GLU A 180 -21.97 0.48 5.08
C GLU A 180 -22.61 -0.13 6.34
N GLN A 181 -22.53 0.54 7.48
CA GLN A 181 -23.26 0.15 8.69
C GLN A 181 -24.78 0.13 8.46
N SER A 182 -25.32 1.12 7.75
CA SER A 182 -26.75 1.15 7.39
C SER A 182 -27.14 -0.04 6.50
N ARG A 183 -26.29 -0.43 5.55
CA ARG A 183 -26.51 -1.63 4.72
C ARG A 183 -26.53 -2.90 5.57
N GLN A 184 -25.54 -3.08 6.45
CA GLN A 184 -25.48 -4.25 7.35
C GLN A 184 -26.70 -4.33 8.27
N LEU A 185 -27.14 -3.21 8.85
CA LEU A 185 -28.35 -3.17 9.67
C LEU A 185 -29.62 -3.54 8.89
N ARG A 186 -29.74 -3.12 7.63
CA ARG A 186 -30.86 -3.54 6.76
C ARG A 186 -30.84 -5.05 6.49
N GLU A 187 -29.66 -5.63 6.30
CA GLU A 187 -29.53 -7.08 6.13
C GLU A 187 -29.90 -7.85 7.39
N ILE A 188 -29.40 -7.42 8.56
CA ILE A 188 -29.77 -8.01 9.85
C ILE A 188 -31.28 -7.93 10.08
N SER A 189 -31.91 -6.79 9.77
CA SER A 189 -33.37 -6.63 9.88
C SER A 189 -34.14 -7.60 8.97
N LYS A 190 -33.67 -7.83 7.74
CA LYS A 190 -34.27 -8.84 6.84
C LYS A 190 -34.16 -10.24 7.44
N TRP A 191 -32.98 -10.62 7.95
CA TRP A 191 -32.76 -11.92 8.59
C TRP A 191 -33.62 -12.09 9.85
N GLN A 192 -33.76 -11.06 10.68
CA GLN A 192 -34.63 -11.10 11.85
C GLN A 192 -36.10 -11.31 11.47
N LYS A 193 -36.60 -10.65 10.41
CA LYS A 193 -37.97 -10.89 9.91
C LYS A 193 -38.18 -12.33 9.44
N VAL A 194 -37.18 -12.91 8.77
CA VAL A 194 -37.22 -14.32 8.37
C VAL A 194 -37.24 -15.24 9.58
N HIS A 195 -36.37 -15.00 10.58
CA HIS A 195 -36.37 -15.77 11.83
C HIS A 195 -37.71 -15.73 12.56
N VAL A 196 -38.30 -14.54 12.73
CA VAL A 196 -39.62 -14.39 13.37
C VAL A 196 -40.72 -15.13 12.59
N ALA A 197 -40.67 -15.12 11.26
CA ALA A 197 -41.63 -15.86 10.42
C ALA A 197 -41.45 -17.38 10.55
N VAL A 198 -40.20 -17.86 10.61
CA VAL A 198 -39.87 -19.28 10.83
C VAL A 198 -40.32 -19.73 12.22
N ASP A 199 -40.05 -18.95 13.26
CA ASP A 199 -40.44 -19.28 14.64
C ASP A 199 -41.98 -19.30 14.79
N ALA A 200 -42.69 -18.37 14.14
CA ALA A 200 -44.15 -18.36 14.12
C ALA A 200 -44.73 -19.58 13.38
N ALA A 201 -44.14 -19.98 12.26
CA ALA A 201 -44.55 -21.19 11.54
C ALA A 201 -44.31 -22.46 12.37
N HIS A 202 -43.17 -22.53 13.07
CA HIS A 202 -42.84 -23.65 13.96
C HIS A 202 -43.81 -23.73 15.14
N PHE A 203 -44.15 -22.59 15.75
CA PHE A 203 -45.14 -22.51 16.81
C PHE A 203 -46.51 -23.02 16.34
N ILE A 204 -47.02 -22.54 15.21
CA ILE A 204 -48.32 -22.99 14.65
C ILE A 204 -48.32 -24.50 14.37
N SER A 205 -47.21 -25.05 13.85
CA SER A 205 -47.10 -26.48 13.58
C SER A 205 -47.12 -27.36 14.83
N SER A 206 -46.75 -26.82 16.01
CA SER A 206 -46.76 -27.55 17.28
C SER A 206 -48.13 -27.66 17.95
N PHE A 207 -49.14 -26.93 17.46
CA PHE A 207 -50.53 -26.97 17.96
C PHE A 207 -51.48 -27.81 17.09
N ARG A 208 -50.95 -28.51 16.08
CA ARG A 208 -51.71 -29.37 15.17
C ARG A 208 -51.30 -30.82 15.33
#